data_AF-A0AAW1HTJ5-F1
#
_entry.id   AF-A0AAW1HTJ5-F1
#
_cell.length_a   1.000
_cell.length_b   1.000
_cell.length_c   1.000
_cell.angle_alpha   90.00
_cell.angle_beta   90.00
_cell.angle_gamma   90.00
#
_symmetry.space_group_name_H-M   'P 1'
#
loop_
_entity.id
_entity.type
_entity.pdbx_description
1 polymer ?
#
loop_
_entity_poly.entity_id
_entity_poly.type
_entity_poly.pdbx_seq_one_letter_code
_entity_poly.pdbx_strand_id
1 'polypeptide(L)'
;MSASSLSVWKDKFVSDLLCSEDAKLSKYNILTKTQYEELLKDIVQAKLARKKTSLQYRRVNRFDVLDIGSTRRIIAKSKTDEILYYLPVEEIFDVIESAHISIGHGGRDRLRMETGRKYANITTK
;
A
#
# COMPACT_ATOMS: atom_id res chain seq x y z
N MET A 1 -8.19 -22.86 12.26
CA MET A 1 -7.13 -23.04 11.24
C MET A 1 -5.79 -23.05 11.96
N SER A 2 -4.90 -24.01 11.70
CA SER A 2 -3.58 -24.03 12.35
C SER A 2 -2.66 -22.96 11.73
N ALA A 3 -1.71 -22.42 12.49
CA ALA A 3 -0.80 -21.36 12.04
C ALA A 3 -0.01 -21.70 10.75
N SER A 4 0.24 -22.99 10.52
CA SER A 4 0.90 -23.52 9.31
C SER A 4 0.07 -23.34 8.03
N SER A 5 -1.26 -23.27 8.13
CA SER A 5 -2.12 -23.08 6.96
C SER A 5 -2.11 -21.64 6.47
N LEU A 6 -2.09 -20.65 7.37
CA LEU A 6 -2.18 -19.23 7.01
C LEU A 6 -0.92 -18.71 6.28
N SER A 7 0.26 -19.19 6.67
CA SER A 7 1.51 -18.83 5.97
C SER A 7 1.50 -19.28 4.51
N VAL A 8 1.02 -20.51 4.23
CA VAL A 8 0.91 -21.04 2.86
C VAL A 8 -0.05 -20.20 2.02
N TRP A 9 -1.18 -19.78 2.59
CA TRP A 9 -2.15 -18.92 1.90
C TRP A 9 -1.60 -17.53 1.64
N LYS A 10 -0.84 -16.96 2.57
CA LYS A 10 -0.17 -15.67 2.40
C LYS A 10 0.86 -15.73 1.26
N ASP A 11 1.71 -16.74 1.26
CA ASP A 11 2.74 -16.91 0.22
C ASP A 11 2.12 -17.08 -1.16
N LYS A 12 1.07 -17.92 -1.25
CA LYS A 12 0.31 -18.08 -2.49
C LYS A 12 -0.33 -16.77 -2.94
N PHE A 13 -0.97 -16.02 -2.04
CA PHE A 13 -1.58 -14.73 -2.35
C PHE A 13 -0.56 -13.73 -2.91
N VAL A 14 0.61 -13.61 -2.27
CA VAL A 14 1.66 -12.70 -2.72
C VAL A 14 2.19 -13.13 -4.08
N SER A 15 2.44 -14.43 -4.28
CA SER A 15 2.88 -14.98 -5.57
C SER A 15 1.88 -14.68 -6.69
N ASP A 16 0.59 -14.97 -6.46
CA ASP A 16 -0.47 -14.74 -7.44
C ASP A 16 -0.58 -13.26 -7.81
N LEU A 17 -0.45 -12.37 -6.82
CA LEU A 17 -0.53 -10.93 -7.04
C LEU A 17 0.68 -10.39 -7.82
N LEU A 18 1.89 -10.84 -7.49
CA LEU A 18 3.12 -10.48 -8.21
C LEU A 18 3.15 -11.00 -9.65
N CYS A 19 2.52 -12.16 -9.91
CA CYS A 19 2.39 -12.74 -11.25
C CYS A 19 1.18 -12.21 -12.03
N SER A 20 0.35 -11.33 -11.45
CA SER A 20 -0.81 -10.79 -12.15
C SER A 20 -0.38 -9.84 -13.28
N GLU A 21 -0.87 -10.10 -14.49
CA GLU A 21 -0.62 -9.26 -15.68
C GLU A 21 -1.69 -8.19 -15.88
N ASP A 22 -2.44 -7.85 -14.83
CA ASP A 22 -3.54 -6.90 -14.93
C ASP A 22 -3.03 -5.50 -15.29
N ALA A 23 -3.04 -5.18 -16.58
CA ALA A 23 -2.65 -3.88 -17.13
C ALA A 23 -3.48 -2.70 -16.57
N LYS A 24 -4.55 -2.99 -15.82
CA LYS A 24 -5.41 -2.03 -15.13
C LYS A 24 -4.87 -1.63 -13.75
N LEU A 25 -3.93 -2.38 -13.18
CA LEU A 25 -3.32 -2.06 -11.89
C LEU A 25 -2.32 -0.92 -12.05
N SER A 26 -2.41 0.08 -11.17
CA SER A 26 -1.37 1.10 -11.11
C SER A 26 -0.06 0.46 -10.66
N LYS A 27 1.07 0.96 -11.16
CA LYS A 27 2.41 0.60 -10.66
C LYS A 27 2.53 0.67 -9.12
N TYR A 28 1.70 1.50 -8.47
CA TYR A 28 1.73 1.70 -7.01
C TYR A 28 0.71 0.86 -6.25
N ASN A 29 -0.08 0.04 -6.95
CA ASN A 29 -1.02 -0.89 -6.31
C ASN A 29 -0.26 -2.07 -5.70
N ILE A 30 0.67 -2.65 -6.47
CA ILE A 30 1.52 -3.75 -6.04
C ILE A 30 2.95 -3.22 -5.98
N LEU A 31 3.50 -3.17 -4.76
CA LEU A 31 4.87 -2.77 -4.50
C LEU A 31 5.51 -3.85 -3.66
N THR A 32 6.61 -4.46 -4.11
CA THR A 32 7.44 -5.26 -3.21
C THR A 32 8.03 -4.36 -2.13
N LYS A 33 8.45 -4.94 -1.01
CA LYS A 33 9.16 -4.19 0.04
C LYS A 33 10.34 -3.38 -0.51
N THR A 34 11.13 -3.96 -1.41
CA THR A 34 12.26 -3.26 -2.06
C THR A 34 11.79 -2.05 -2.87
N GLN A 35 10.75 -2.22 -3.71
CA GLN A 35 10.20 -1.12 -4.50
C GLN A 35 9.59 -0.02 -3.62
N TYR A 36 8.98 -0.41 -2.51
CA TYR A 36 8.45 0.51 -1.51
C TYR A 36 9.56 1.36 -0.88
N GLU A 37 10.64 0.73 -0.44
CA GLU A 37 11.80 1.43 0.15
C GLU A 37 12.51 2.35 -0.84
N GLU A 38 12.65 1.92 -2.10
CA GLU A 38 13.17 2.75 -3.19
C GLU A 38 12.28 3.98 -3.42
N LEU A 39 10.96 3.79 -3.49
CA LEU A 39 10.01 4.87 -3.65
C LEU A 39 10.07 5.85 -2.48
N LEU A 40 10.19 5.35 -1.25
CA LEU A 40 10.35 6.18 -0.05
C LEU A 40 11.61 7.05 -0.15
N LYS A 41 12.76 6.46 -0.48
CA LYS A 41 14.03 7.19 -0.68
C LYS A 41 13.87 8.27 -1.75
N ASP A 42 13.26 7.90 -2.87
CA ASP A 42 13.01 8.80 -3.99
C ASP A 42 12.12 10.00 -3.63
N ILE A 43 11.08 9.79 -2.82
CA ILE A 43 10.20 10.87 -2.34
C ILE A 43 10.97 11.80 -1.41
N VAL A 44 11.75 11.26 -0.47
CA VAL A 44 12.56 12.07 0.45
C VAL A 44 13.58 12.91 -0.32
N GLN A 45 14.30 12.30 -1.27
CA GLN A 45 15.24 13.03 -2.14
C GLN A 45 14.54 14.10 -2.97
N ALA A 46 13.37 13.79 -3.55
CA ALA A 46 12.58 14.74 -4.32
C ALA A 46 12.15 15.95 -3.49
N LYS A 47 11.78 15.76 -2.21
CA LYS A 47 11.44 16.86 -1.30
C LYS A 47 12.64 17.78 -1.06
N LEU A 48 13.83 17.21 -0.83
CA LEU A 48 15.07 17.94 -0.56
C LEU A 48 15.66 18.63 -1.80
N ALA A 49 15.28 18.20 -3.01
CA ALA A 49 15.82 18.76 -4.26
C ALA A 49 15.45 20.24 -4.44
N ARG A 50 16.47 21.09 -4.67
CA ARG A 50 16.32 22.54 -4.96
C ARG A 50 15.61 22.80 -6.30
N LYS A 51 15.98 22.03 -7.34
CA LYS A 51 15.31 22.01 -8.63
C LYS A 51 14.80 20.60 -8.88
N LYS A 52 13.48 20.42 -8.98
CA LYS A 52 12.84 19.12 -9.15
C LYS A 52 12.73 18.76 -10.62
N THR A 53 12.99 17.51 -10.97
CA THR A 53 12.65 16.95 -12.29
C THR A 53 11.13 16.75 -12.40
N SER A 54 10.61 16.57 -13.62
CA SER A 54 9.19 16.27 -13.84
C SER A 54 8.72 15.02 -13.07
N LEU A 55 9.56 13.99 -12.98
CA LEU A 55 9.28 12.79 -12.19
C LEU A 55 9.21 13.09 -10.68
N GLN A 56 10.16 13.88 -10.18
CA GLN A 56 10.17 14.30 -8.77
C GLN A 56 8.94 15.14 -8.43
N TYR A 57 8.53 16.06 -9.30
CA TYR A 57 7.28 16.81 -9.14
C TYR A 57 6.06 15.89 -9.06
N ARG A 58 5.94 14.92 -9.97
CA ARG A 58 4.84 13.94 -9.94
C ARG A 58 4.81 13.16 -8.63
N ARG A 59 5.97 12.74 -8.12
CA ARG A 59 6.09 12.01 -6.85
C ARG A 59 5.66 12.86 -5.66
N VAL A 60 6.18 14.08 -5.51
CA VAL A 60 5.82 14.95 -4.35
C VAL A 60 4.40 15.52 -4.42
N ASN A 61 3.75 15.46 -5.59
CA ASN A 61 2.34 15.80 -5.75
C ASN A 61 1.40 14.64 -5.44
N ARG A 62 1.87 13.39 -5.63
CA ARG A 62 1.09 12.17 -5.36
C ARG A 62 1.29 11.64 -3.95
N PHE A 63 2.51 11.74 -3.43
CA PHE A 63 2.92 11.09 -2.19
C PHE A 63 3.41 12.11 -1.17
N ASP A 64 3.25 11.71 0.09
CA ASP A 64 3.89 12.30 1.24
C ASP A 64 4.55 11.20 2.09
N VAL A 65 5.33 11.58 3.09
CA VAL A 65 6.01 10.67 4.01
C VAL A 65 5.62 11.07 5.42
N LEU A 66 5.12 10.11 6.18
CA LEU A 66 4.77 10.25 7.58
C LEU A 66 5.79 9.48 8.44
N ASP A 67 6.40 10.17 9.39
CA ASP A 67 7.28 9.57 10.39
C ASP A 67 6.44 9.12 11.60
N ILE A 68 6.43 7.82 11.90
CA ILE A 68 5.73 7.21 13.03
C ILE A 68 6.77 6.53 13.91
N GLY A 69 7.15 7.19 15.00
CA GLY A 69 8.25 6.74 15.87
C GLY A 69 9.55 6.61 15.08
N SER A 70 10.11 5.40 15.00
CA SER A 70 11.33 5.10 14.24
C SER A 70 11.07 4.68 12.79
N THR A 71 9.81 4.59 12.35
CA THR A 71 9.44 4.06 11.03
C THR A 71 8.89 5.17 10.14
N ARG A 72 9.23 5.13 8.84
CA ARG A 72 8.64 6.01 7.83
C ARG A 72 7.61 5.26 7.00
N ARG A 73 6.46 5.89 6.74
CA ARG A 73 5.41 5.35 5.86
C ARG A 73 5.13 6.30 4.71
N ILE A 74 4.92 5.74 3.53
CA ILE A 74 4.43 6.47 2.36
C ILE A 74 2.93 6.65 2.52
N ILE A 75 2.45 7.88 2.37
CA ILE A 75 1.03 8.21 2.41
C ILE A 75 0.61 8.89 1.10
N ALA A 76 -0.67 8.76 0.74
CA ALA A 76 -1.25 9.54 -0.34
C ALA A 76 -1.27 11.01 0.05
N LYS A 77 -0.82 11.87 -0.86
CA LYS A 77 -0.97 13.31 -0.68
C LYS A 77 -2.41 13.69 -1.00
N SER A 78 -3.19 13.91 0.05
CA SER A 78 -4.59 14.36 -0.06
C SER A 78 -4.72 15.85 0.27
N LYS A 79 -5.80 16.46 -0.23
CA LYS A 79 -6.28 17.77 0.24
C LYS A 79 -7.26 17.64 1.41
N THR A 80 -7.68 16.42 1.73
CA THR A 80 -8.49 16.10 2.91
C THR A 80 -7.58 15.77 4.08
N ASP A 81 -8.11 15.83 5.30
CA ASP A 81 -7.40 15.40 6.52
C ASP A 81 -7.29 13.86 6.63
N GLU A 82 -7.72 13.12 5.62
CA GLU A 82 -7.64 11.66 5.60
C GLU A 82 -6.22 11.20 5.22
N ILE A 83 -5.64 10.37 6.08
CA ILE A 83 -4.32 9.76 5.84
C ILE A 83 -4.55 8.36 5.26
N LEU A 84 -4.20 8.19 3.98
CA LEU A 84 -4.22 6.89 3.32
C LEU A 84 -2.79 6.36 3.15
N TYR A 85 -2.50 5.21 3.74
CA TYR A 85 -1.20 4.56 3.69
C TYR A 85 -1.01 3.76 2.40
N TYR A 86 0.19 3.80 1.83
CA TYR A 86 0.64 2.78 0.91
C TYR A 86 1.32 1.66 1.69
N LEU A 87 1.01 0.41 1.33
CA LEU A 87 1.63 -0.79 1.90
C LEU A 87 2.50 -1.52 0.88
N PRO A 88 3.58 -2.18 1.30
CA PRO A 88 4.21 -3.22 0.51
C PRO A 88 3.29 -4.45 0.43
N VAL A 89 3.40 -5.24 -0.64
CA VAL A 89 2.52 -6.37 -0.95
C VAL A 89 2.53 -7.44 0.15
N GLU A 90 3.67 -7.59 0.82
CA GLU A 90 3.91 -8.51 1.92
C GLU A 90 3.07 -8.18 3.17
N GLU A 91 2.56 -6.95 3.29
CA GLU A 91 1.68 -6.49 4.38
C GLU A 91 0.19 -6.52 3.99
N ILE A 92 -0.15 -6.62 2.70
CA ILE A 92 -1.54 -6.50 2.22
C ILE A 92 -2.42 -7.65 2.74
N PHE A 93 -1.92 -8.89 2.72
CA PHE A 93 -2.68 -10.06 3.17
C PHE A 93 -3.11 -9.92 4.64
N ASP A 94 -2.16 -9.58 5.52
CA ASP A 94 -2.43 -9.46 6.97
C ASP A 94 -3.47 -8.38 7.26
N VAL A 95 -3.43 -7.28 6.50
CA VAL A 95 -4.42 -6.21 6.61
C VAL A 95 -5.80 -6.65 6.13
N ILE A 96 -5.87 -7.38 5.00
CA ILE A 96 -7.12 -7.94 4.48
C ILE A 96 -7.72 -8.94 5.48
N GLU A 97 -6.91 -9.87 6.00
CA GLU A 97 -7.35 -10.87 6.97
C GLU A 97 -7.88 -10.20 8.24
N SER A 98 -7.10 -9.26 8.80
CA SER A 98 -7.49 -8.52 10.01
C SER A 98 -8.78 -7.73 9.80
N ALA A 99 -8.94 -7.07 8.65
CA ALA A 99 -10.15 -6.33 8.31
C ALA A 99 -11.34 -7.27 8.08
N HIS A 100 -11.14 -8.44 7.46
CA HIS A 100 -12.19 -9.43 7.24
C HIS A 100 -12.72 -9.98 8.58
N ILE A 101 -11.83 -10.25 9.54
CA ILE A 101 -12.21 -10.67 10.90
C ILE A 101 -12.95 -9.53 11.63
N SER A 102 -12.44 -8.30 11.57
CA SER A 102 -13.00 -7.18 12.34
C SER A 102 -14.43 -6.79 11.93
N ILE A 103 -14.78 -6.97 10.65
CA ILE A 103 -16.13 -6.73 10.13
C ILE A 103 -17.07 -7.94 10.28
N GLY A 104 -16.66 -8.98 11.02
CA GLY A 104 -17.46 -10.18 11.27
C GLY A 104 -17.60 -11.06 10.03
N HIS A 105 -16.50 -11.31 9.32
CA HIS A 105 -16.47 -12.07 8.06
C HIS A 105 -17.33 -11.47 6.94
N GLY A 106 -17.50 -10.14 6.99
CA GLY A 106 -18.17 -9.39 5.95
C GLY A 106 -17.56 -9.65 4.56
N GLY A 107 -18.44 -9.74 3.57
CA GLY A 107 -18.04 -9.96 2.18
C GLY A 107 -17.27 -8.79 1.58
N ARG A 108 -16.93 -8.95 0.29
CA ARG A 108 -16.06 -8.04 -0.47
C ARG A 108 -16.35 -6.55 -0.29
N ASP A 109 -17.61 -6.13 -0.39
CA ASP A 109 -17.94 -4.71 -0.39
C ASP A 109 -17.74 -4.06 0.99
N ARG A 110 -18.00 -4.81 2.07
CA ARG A 110 -17.73 -4.34 3.43
C ARG A 110 -16.22 -4.28 3.70
N LEU A 111 -15.49 -5.31 3.28
CA LEU A 111 -14.03 -5.35 3.38
C LEU A 111 -13.40 -4.17 2.63
N ARG A 112 -13.86 -3.93 1.40
CA ARG A 112 -13.43 -2.81 0.56
C ARG A 112 -13.64 -1.46 1.23
N MET A 113 -14.81 -1.24 1.82
CA MET A 113 -15.11 0.01 2.52
C MET A 113 -14.19 0.18 3.74
N GLU A 114 -13.94 -0.88 4.50
CA GLU A 114 -13.11 -0.81 5.70
C GLU A 114 -11.63 -0.57 5.36
N THR A 115 -11.08 -1.29 4.38
CA THR A 115 -9.68 -1.10 3.96
C THR A 115 -9.46 0.22 3.23
N GLY A 116 -10.42 0.65 2.41
CA GLY A 116 -10.34 1.87 1.61
C GLY A 116 -10.30 3.17 2.43
N ARG A 117 -10.72 3.13 3.69
CA ARG A 117 -10.62 4.26 4.64
C ARG A 117 -9.19 4.53 5.11
N LYS A 118 -8.30 3.55 5.02
CA LYS A 118 -6.95 3.61 5.60
C LYS A 118 -5.84 3.39 4.59
N TYR A 119 -6.11 2.72 3.47
CA TYR A 119 -5.06 2.28 2.55
C TYR A 119 -5.33 2.73 1.13
N ALA A 120 -4.33 3.39 0.53
CA ALA A 120 -4.39 3.97 -0.81
C ALA A 120 -4.21 2.91 -1.92
N ASN A 121 -3.59 1.78 -1.61
CA ASN A 121 -3.26 0.72 -2.57
C ASN A 121 -3.90 -0.64 -2.28
N ILE A 122 -4.82 -0.69 -1.31
CA ILE A 122 -5.80 -1.77 -1.20
C ILE A 122 -7.06 -1.30 -1.92
N THR A 123 -6.96 -1.11 -3.25
CA THR A 123 -7.99 -0.50 -4.11
C THR A 123 -8.55 -1.52 -5.10
N THR A 124 -9.86 -1.76 -5.16
CA THR A 124 -10.99 -0.97 -5.71
C THR A 124 -11.17 -0.98 -7.24
N LYS A 125 -10.83 -2.08 -7.93
CA LYS A 125 -11.51 -2.48 -9.16
C LYS A 125 -11.86 -3.95 -9.11
#